data_AF-A0AA43KYC5-F1
#
_entry.id   AF-A0AA43KYC5-F1
#
_cell.length_a   1.000
_cell.length_b   1.000
_cell.length_c   1.000
_cell.angle_alpha   90.00
_cell.angle_beta   90.00
_cell.angle_gamma   90.00
#
_symmetry.space_group_name_H-M   'P 1'
#
loop_
_entity.id
_entity.type
_entity.pdbx_description
1 polymer ?
#
loop_
_entity_poly.entity_id
_entity_poly.type
_entity_poly.pdbx_seq_one_letter_code
_entity_poly.pdbx_strand_id
1 'polypeptide(L)'
;MNIRELPKEFTKFGDTFRQEGYNPATEMYLYSRTLEADPSVIYYEVFKRKIGNEYKQPDKKCVRYPGNEDFGKWAKCCRDREKAKQYYDNGV
;
A
#
# COMPACT_ATOMS: atom_id res chain seq x y z
N MET A 1 11.04 11.86 15.77
CA MET A 1 9.93 12.31 14.90
C MET A 1 8.90 11.19 14.85
N ASN A 2 7.67 11.43 15.29
CA ASN A 2 6.63 10.40 15.27
C ASN A 2 5.95 10.39 13.88
N ILE A 3 6.13 9.32 13.12
CA ILE A 3 5.51 9.15 11.79
C ILE A 3 4.29 8.26 11.96
N ARG A 4 3.12 8.73 11.50
CA ARG A 4 1.93 7.88 11.47
C ARG A 4 2.04 6.89 10.31
N GLU A 5 2.19 5.60 10.62
CA GLU A 5 2.18 4.53 9.62
C GLU A 5 0.79 4.32 9.02
N LEU A 6 0.73 3.60 7.89
CA LEU A 6 -0.54 3.15 7.34
C LEU A 6 -1.18 2.11 8.27
N PRO A 7 -2.51 2.14 8.46
CA PRO A 7 -3.20 1.12 9.22
C PRO A 7 -3.04 -0.26 8.59
N LYS A 8 -2.89 -1.30 9.41
CA LYS A 8 -2.85 -2.70 8.92
C LYS A 8 -4.11 -3.10 8.16
N GLU A 9 -5.24 -2.45 8.42
CA GLU A 9 -6.47 -2.62 7.67
C GLU A 9 -7.18 -1.27 7.52
N PHE A 10 -7.70 -0.97 6.34
CA PHE A 10 -8.53 0.21 6.09
C PHE A 10 -9.45 0.02 4.87
N THR A 11 -10.50 0.83 4.79
CA THR A 11 -11.42 0.86 3.65
C THR A 11 -11.21 2.13 2.83
N LYS A 12 -11.23 2.01 1.51
CA LYS A 12 -11.14 3.17 0.60
C LYS A 12 -11.93 2.88 -0.67
N PHE A 13 -12.83 3.80 -1.03
CA PHE A 13 -13.73 3.66 -2.19
C PHE A 13 -14.55 2.35 -2.19
N GLY A 14 -14.99 1.88 -1.01
CA GLY A 14 -15.71 0.61 -0.83
C GLY A 14 -14.79 -0.60 -0.63
N ASP A 15 -13.60 -0.58 -1.21
CA ASP A 15 -12.68 -1.72 -1.12
C ASP A 15 -11.98 -1.82 0.23
N THR A 16 -11.71 -3.06 0.66
CA THR A 16 -10.98 -3.35 1.90
C THR A 16 -9.53 -3.69 1.61
N PHE A 17 -8.61 -3.02 2.30
CA PHE A 17 -7.17 -3.19 2.17
C PHE A 17 -6.62 -3.79 3.45
N ARG A 18 -5.85 -4.88 3.35
CA ARG A 18 -5.22 -5.57 4.48
C ARG A 18 -3.72 -5.73 4.25
N GLN A 19 -2.91 -5.32 5.21
CA GLN A 19 -1.47 -5.44 5.14
C GLN A 19 -1.07 -6.91 5.31
N GLU A 20 -0.39 -7.46 4.31
CA GLU A 20 0.24 -8.78 4.41
C GLU A 20 1.67 -8.69 4.95
N GLY A 21 2.37 -7.57 4.70
CA GLY A 21 3.74 -7.39 5.14
C GLY A 21 4.30 -5.98 4.95
N TYR A 22 5.36 -5.72 5.70
CA TYR A 22 6.27 -4.59 5.47
C TYR A 22 7.70 -5.13 5.48
N ASN A 23 8.44 -4.90 4.40
CA ASN A 23 9.82 -5.33 4.27
C ASN A 23 10.73 -4.15 4.66
N PRO A 24 11.44 -4.21 5.80
CA PRO A 24 12.33 -3.12 6.20
C PRO A 24 13.57 -3.00 5.31
N ALA A 25 13.98 -4.07 4.60
CA ALA A 25 15.16 -4.05 3.73
C ALA A 25 14.89 -3.29 2.42
N THR A 26 13.69 -3.43 1.87
CA THR A 26 13.28 -2.75 0.62
C THR A 26 12.35 -1.55 0.86
N GLU A 27 11.91 -1.36 2.10
CA GLU A 27 10.89 -0.41 2.51
C GLU A 27 9.54 -0.58 1.79
N MET A 28 9.23 -1.78 1.30
CA MET A 28 7.99 -2.05 0.58
C MET A 28 6.87 -2.49 1.52
N TYR A 29 5.68 -1.94 1.30
CA TYR A 29 4.44 -2.48 1.81
C TYR A 29 3.83 -3.46 0.80
N LEU A 30 3.20 -4.52 1.31
CA LEU A 30 2.33 -5.42 0.56
C LEU A 30 0.97 -5.44 1.24
N TYR A 31 -0.06 -5.07 0.49
CA TYR A 31 -1.47 -5.15 0.91
C TYR A 31 -2.25 -6.04 -0.05
N SER A 32 -3.17 -6.84 0.48
CA SER A 32 -4.28 -7.36 -0.32
C SER A 32 -5.42 -6.37 -0.34
N ARG A 33 -6.11 -6.30 -1.48
CA ARG A 33 -7.29 -5.47 -1.72
C ARG A 33 -8.42 -6.39 -2.17
N THR A 34 -9.51 -6.40 -1.42
CA THR A 34 -10.73 -7.12 -1.75
C THR A 34 -11.78 -6.12 -2.23
N LEU A 35 -12.38 -6.39 -3.38
CA LEU A 35 -13.45 -5.55 -3.92
C LEU A 35 -14.75 -5.78 -3.15
N GLU A 36 -15.45 -4.71 -2.81
CA GLU A 36 -16.77 -4.82 -2.17
C GLU A 36 -17.79 -5.51 -3.09
N ALA A 37 -17.74 -5.17 -4.39
CA ALA A 37 -18.64 -5.71 -5.41
C ALA A 37 -18.43 -7.20 -5.70
N ASP A 38 -17.21 -7.71 -5.48
CA ASP A 38 -16.89 -9.13 -5.66
C ASP A 38 -15.72 -9.53 -4.74
N PRO A 39 -16.01 -10.05 -3.54
CA PRO A 39 -14.98 -10.43 -2.57
C PRO A 39 -14.07 -11.58 -3.04
N SER A 40 -14.44 -12.31 -4.10
CA SER A 40 -13.59 -13.35 -4.69
C SER A 40 -12.43 -12.76 -5.50
N VAL A 41 -12.53 -11.49 -5.89
CA VAL A 41 -11.48 -10.76 -6.60
C VAL A 41 -10.52 -10.13 -5.60
N ILE A 42 -9.28 -10.61 -5.62
CA ILE A 42 -8.18 -10.08 -4.80
C ILE A 42 -7.15 -9.45 -5.73
N TYR A 43 -6.77 -8.22 -5.40
CA TYR A 43 -5.57 -7.57 -5.92
C TYR A 43 -4.52 -7.49 -4.82
N TYR A 44 -3.27 -7.42 -5.22
CA TYR A 44 -2.12 -7.18 -4.36
C TYR A 44 -1.50 -5.86 -4.74
N GLU A 45 -1.43 -4.96 -3.77
CA GLU A 45 -0.93 -3.60 -3.88
C GLU A 45 0.45 -3.56 -3.22
N VAL A 46 1.50 -3.34 -4.01
CA VAL A 46 2.89 -3.31 -3.56
C VAL A 46 3.45 -1.93 -3.78
N PHE A 47 3.96 -1.28 -2.73
CA PHE A 47 4.40 0.10 -2.87
C PHE A 47 5.46 0.49 -1.85
N LYS A 48 6.37 1.37 -2.27
CA LYS A 48 7.41 1.88 -1.38
C LYS A 48 6.81 2.76 -0.29
N ARG A 49 7.29 2.60 0.94
CA ARG A 49 6.96 3.49 2.06
C ARG A 49 7.37 4.92 1.72
N LYS A 50 6.37 5.80 1.56
CA LYS A 50 6.59 7.24 1.32
C LYS A 50 5.99 8.08 2.43
N ILE A 51 6.83 8.90 3.05
CA ILE A 51 6.43 9.84 4.09
C ILE A 51 6.03 11.16 3.42
N GLY A 52 4.84 11.66 3.75
CA GLY A 52 4.38 12.98 3.36
C GLY A 52 3.84 13.75 4.55
N ASN A 53 3.43 15.00 4.30
CA ASN A 53 2.69 15.77 5.29
C ASN A 53 1.24 15.30 5.33
N GLU A 54 0.65 15.28 6.51
CA GLU A 54 -0.78 15.06 6.65
C GLU A 54 -1.54 16.29 6.13
N TYR A 55 -2.50 16.07 5.23
CA TYR A 55 -3.22 17.16 4.55
C TYR A 55 -3.86 18.16 5.54
N LYS A 56 -4.41 17.67 6.66
CA LYS A 56 -5.07 18.49 7.67
C LYS A 56 -4.11 19.03 8.75
N GLN A 57 -2.89 18.52 8.82
CA GLN A 57 -1.90 18.83 9.85
C GLN A 57 -0.49 18.84 9.22
N PRO A 58 -0.09 19.93 8.56
CA PRO A 58 1.12 19.97 7.72
C PRO A 58 2.43 19.71 8.48
N ASP A 59 2.42 19.96 9.79
CA ASP A 59 3.48 19.69 10.75
C ASP A 59 3.58 18.20 11.13
N LYS A 60 2.50 17.43 10.92
CA LYS A 60 2.45 15.98 11.15
C LYS A 60 2.78 15.21 9.89
N LYS A 61 3.54 14.13 10.07
CA LYS A 61 3.98 13.28 8.97
C LYS A 61 3.34 11.91 9.04
N CYS A 62 2.95 11.41 7.87
CA CYS A 62 2.33 10.11 7.72
C CYS A 62 2.84 9.39 6.49
N VAL A 63 2.77 8.06 6.52
CA VAL A 63 2.93 7.27 5.31
C VAL A 63 1.73 7.47 4.40
N ARG A 64 1.99 7.72 3.13
CA ARG A 64 0.95 7.90 2.11
C ARG A 64 0.65 6.58 1.43
N TYR A 65 -0.64 6.26 1.33
CA TYR A 65 -1.10 5.26 0.39
C TYR A 65 -0.99 5.83 -1.04
N PRO A 66 -0.57 5.05 -2.05
CA PRO A 66 -0.46 5.52 -3.44
C PRO A 66 -1.79 6.08 -3.97
N GLY A 67 -1.69 7.20 -4.67
CA GLY A 67 -2.76 7.72 -5.53
C GLY A 67 -2.73 7.07 -6.92
N ASN A 68 -3.72 7.39 -7.75
CA ASN A 68 -3.84 6.80 -9.10
C ASN A 68 -2.58 7.00 -9.95
N GLU A 69 -2.00 8.20 -9.91
CA GLU A 69 -0.78 8.53 -10.67
C GLU A 69 0.51 7.93 -10.09
N ASP A 70 0.46 7.40 -8.87
CA ASP A 70 1.59 6.78 -8.20
C ASP A 70 1.78 5.31 -8.63
N PHE A 71 0.69 4.67 -9.04
CA PHE A 71 0.72 3.35 -9.67
C PHE A 71 1.44 3.42 -11.02
N GLY A 72 2.38 2.52 -11.24
CA GLY A 72 3.30 2.54 -12.38
C GLY A 72 4.58 3.34 -12.12
N LYS A 73 4.55 4.39 -11.28
CA LYS A 73 5.74 5.18 -10.90
C LYS A 73 6.52 4.54 -9.75
N TRP A 74 5.86 4.25 -8.63
CA TRP A 74 6.48 3.67 -7.43
C TRP A 74 5.58 2.69 -6.67
N ALA A 75 4.39 2.44 -7.19
CA ALA A 75 3.47 1.43 -6.72
C ALA A 75 3.08 0.49 -7.86
N LYS A 76 2.75 -0.76 -7.52
CA LYS A 76 2.30 -1.81 -8.43
C LYS A 76 1.01 -2.42 -7.90
N CYS A 77 0.09 -2.73 -8.81
CA CYS A 77 -1.13 -3.48 -8.54
C CYS A 77 -1.11 -4.73 -9.43
N CYS A 78 -1.30 -5.92 -8.87
CA CYS A 78 -1.41 -7.15 -9.65
C CYS A 78 -2.37 -8.15 -9.00
N ARG A 79 -2.86 -9.13 -9.77
CA ARG A 79 -3.74 -10.21 -9.25
C ARG A 79 -2.98 -11.44 -8.78
N ASP A 80 -1.69 -11.52 -9.12
CA ASP A 80 -0.82 -12.65 -8.80
C ASP A 80 -0.03 -12.36 -7.52
N ARG A 81 -0.29 -13.18 -6.49
CA ARG A 81 0.34 -13.05 -5.18
C ARG A 81 1.85 -13.33 -5.20
N GLU A 82 2.29 -14.31 -5.95
CA GLU A 82 3.72 -14.66 -6.02
C GLU A 82 4.50 -13.53 -6.70
N LYS A 83 3.93 -12.99 -7.77
CA LYS A 83 4.50 -11.82 -8.45
C LYS A 83 4.51 -10.58 -7.54
N ALA A 84 3.46 -10.36 -6.76
CA ALA A 84 3.44 -9.29 -5.77
C ALA A 84 4.54 -9.47 -4.73
N LYS A 85 4.74 -10.70 -4.26
CA LYS A 85 5.80 -11.03 -3.32
C LYS A 85 7.20 -10.78 -3.90
N GLN A 86 7.43 -11.07 -5.17
CA GLN A 86 8.68 -10.72 -5.85
C GLN A 86 8.94 -9.21 -5.87
N TYR A 87 7.93 -8.37 -6.15
CA TYR A 87 8.08 -6.92 -6.07
C TYR A 87 8.40 -6.44 -4.65
N TYR A 88 7.74 -7.02 -3.66
CA TYR A 88 7.94 -6.73 -2.24
C TYR A 88 9.36 -7.09 -1.77
N ASP A 89 9.86 -8.26 -2.17
CA ASP A 89 11.19 -8.74 -1.78
C ASP A 89 12.32 -8.05 -2.56
N ASN A 90 12.08 -7.61 -3.81
CA ASN A 90 13.08 -6.96 -4.66
C ASN A 90 13.07 -5.42 -4.63
N GLY A 91 12.00 -4.79 -4.11
CA GLY A 91 11.91 -3.32 -4.02
C GLY A 91 11.61 -2.61 -5.34
N VAL A 92 10.82 -3.23 -6.23
CA VAL A 92 10.56 -2.80 -7.62
C VAL A 92 9.11 -2.39 -7.86
#